data_AF-A0A6A4KS03-F1
#
_entry.id   AF-A0A6A4KS03-F1
#
_cell.length_a   1.000
_cell.length_b   1.000
_cell.length_c   1.000
_cell.angle_alpha   90.00
_cell.angle_beta   90.00
_cell.angle_gamma   90.00
#
_symmetry.space_group_name_H-M   'P 1'
#
loop_
_entity.id
_entity.type
_entity.pdbx_description
1 polymer ?
#
loop_
_entity_poly.entity_id
_entity_poly.type
_entity_poly.pdbx_seq_one_letter_code
_entity_poly.pdbx_strand_id
1 'polypeptide(L)'
;MLHNNHLQQALMELRLEFPHVQIVYGDYYKAFMALLRNRVLLGFRKETQMKACCGFGGPYNFHPAMICGNRGIKVCSNPTEYIQWDGFQLTQEALKHIVEAFCLEEVTCIQSSSFQSVRL
;
A
#
# COMPACT_ATOMS: atom_id res chain seq x y z
N MET A 1 -1.14 -4.96 -18.35
CA MET A 1 -1.74 -3.89 -17.53
C MET A 1 -2.78 -3.13 -18.35
N LEU A 2 -3.94 -3.74 -18.65
CA LEU A 2 -4.95 -3.11 -19.51
C LEU A 2 -5.63 -1.92 -18.83
N HIS A 3 -6.02 -2.08 -17.56
CA HIS A 3 -6.66 -1.03 -16.76
C HIS A 3 -5.80 0.23 -16.65
N ASN A 4 -4.54 0.11 -16.20
CA ASN A 4 -3.67 1.28 -16.01
C ASN A 4 -3.39 2.02 -17.33
N ASN A 5 -3.28 1.30 -18.45
CA ASN A 5 -3.09 1.93 -19.75
C ASN A 5 -4.31 2.77 -20.15
N HIS A 6 -5.53 2.22 -20.01
CA HIS A 6 -6.76 2.98 -20.28
C HIS A 6 -6.94 4.15 -19.32
N LEU A 7 -6.61 3.97 -18.04
CA LEU A 7 -6.65 5.06 -17.05
C LEU A 7 -5.69 6.19 -17.43
N GLN A 8 -4.46 5.88 -17.80
CA GLN A 8 -3.49 6.90 -18.24
C GLN A 8 -3.95 7.64 -19.51
N GLN A 9 -4.57 6.93 -20.45
CA GLN A 9 -5.14 7.55 -21.65
C GLN A 9 -6.28 8.52 -21.27
N ALA A 10 -7.24 8.09 -20.46
CA ALA A 10 -8.34 8.96 -20.02
C ALA A 10 -7.83 10.18 -19.24
N LEU A 11 -6.79 10.02 -18.41
CA LEU A 11 -6.16 11.14 -17.71
C LEU A 11 -5.45 12.11 -18.67
N MET A 12 -4.89 11.63 -19.78
CA MET A 12 -4.33 12.48 -20.82
C MET A 12 -5.42 13.30 -21.52
N GLU A 13 -6.54 12.67 -21.86
CA GLU A 13 -7.70 13.34 -22.48
C GLU A 13 -8.27 14.42 -21.55
N LEU A 14 -8.44 14.13 -20.26
CA LEU A 14 -8.92 15.09 -19.28
C LEU A 14 -7.98 16.29 -19.08
N ARG A 15 -6.66 16.08 -19.15
CA ARG A 15 -5.68 17.18 -19.06
C ARG A 15 -5.77 18.13 -20.24
N LEU A 16 -6.13 17.62 -21.42
CA LEU A 16 -6.35 18.43 -22.62
C LEU A 16 -7.67 19.21 -22.52
N GLU A 17 -8.71 18.60 -21.96
CA GLU A 17 -10.03 19.22 -21.78
C GLU A 17 -10.02 20.32 -20.70
N PHE A 18 -9.24 20.12 -19.62
CA PHE A 18 -9.20 21.02 -18.46
C PHE A 18 -7.80 21.59 -18.20
N PRO A 19 -7.27 22.50 -19.04
CA PRO A 19 -5.90 23.00 -18.96
C PRO A 19 -5.59 23.82 -17.69
N HIS A 20 -6.61 24.26 -16.96
CA HIS A 20 -6.48 25.01 -15.71
C HIS A 20 -6.60 24.14 -14.45
N VAL A 21 -6.85 22.83 -14.61
CA VAL A 21 -6.95 21.87 -13.49
C VAL A 21 -5.67 21.06 -13.42
N GLN A 22 -5.06 20.99 -12.24
CA GLN A 22 -3.92 20.11 -12.01
C GLN A 22 -4.40 18.67 -11.81
N ILE A 23 -4.19 17.82 -12.81
CA ILE A 23 -4.51 16.39 -12.75
C ILE A 23 -3.23 15.60 -12.57
N VAL A 24 -3.05 14.98 -11.39
CA VAL A 24 -1.87 14.20 -11.03
C VAL A 24 -2.20 12.71 -11.01
N TYR A 25 -1.28 11.86 -11.47
CA TYR A 25 -1.43 10.41 -11.46
C TYR A 25 -0.41 9.80 -10.50
N GLY A 26 -0.88 9.15 -9.44
CA GLY A 26 -0.04 8.32 -8.57
C GLY A 26 0.02 6.90 -9.09
N ASP A 27 1.18 6.46 -9.58
CA ASP A 27 1.36 5.09 -10.10
C ASP A 27 1.51 4.08 -8.94
N TYR A 28 0.37 3.75 -8.32
CA TYR A 28 0.30 2.81 -7.21
C TYR A 28 0.88 1.44 -7.58
N TYR A 29 0.68 0.99 -8.81
CA TYR A 29 1.19 -0.29 -9.26
C TYR A 29 2.72 -0.30 -9.24
N LYS A 30 3.36 0.73 -9.81
CA LYS A 30 4.82 0.87 -9.80
C LYS A 30 5.36 1.01 -8.39
N ALA A 31 4.73 1.83 -7.54
CA ALA A 31 5.10 1.98 -6.13
C ALA A 31 5.04 0.64 -5.37
N PHE A 32 3.95 -0.11 -5.53
CA PHE A 32 3.78 -1.40 -4.88
C PHE A 32 4.79 -2.44 -5.39
N MET A 33 5.06 -2.46 -6.70
CA MET A 33 6.08 -3.35 -7.26
C MET A 33 7.50 -2.99 -6.79
N ALA A 34 7.80 -1.71 -6.59
CA ALA A 34 9.06 -1.26 -6.01
C ALA A 34 9.18 -1.69 -4.54
N LEU A 35 8.12 -1.55 -3.75
CA LEU A 35 8.05 -2.06 -2.39
C LEU A 35 8.32 -3.57 -2.36
N LEU A 36 7.66 -4.36 -3.20
CA LEU A 36 7.88 -5.80 -3.26
C LEU A 36 9.32 -6.15 -3.67
N ARG A 37 9.94 -5.42 -4.60
CA ARG A 37 11.34 -5.65 -5.01
C ARG A 37 12.32 -5.33 -3.88
N ASN A 38 12.10 -4.22 -3.16
CA ASN A 38 13.01 -3.71 -2.13
C ASN A 38 12.66 -4.16 -0.71
N ARG A 39 11.65 -5.00 -0.54
CA ARG A 39 11.07 -5.39 0.76
C ARG A 39 12.09 -5.71 1.88
N VAL A 40 13.16 -6.43 1.56
CA VAL A 40 14.19 -6.80 2.55
C VAL A 40 14.99 -5.58 3.01
N LEU A 41 15.31 -4.68 2.08
CA LEU A 41 15.99 -3.41 2.38
C LEU A 41 15.08 -2.48 3.21
N LEU A 42 13.77 -2.58 3.02
CA LEU A 42 12.76 -1.84 3.77
C LEU A 42 12.41 -2.48 5.12
N GLY A 43 13.09 -3.55 5.53
CA GLY A 43 12.89 -4.20 6.84
C GLY A 43 11.78 -5.26 6.89
N PHE A 44 11.11 -5.56 5.77
CA PHE A 44 10.13 -6.65 5.71
C PHE A 44 10.83 -8.01 5.64
N ARG A 45 10.34 -8.97 6.43
CA ARG A 45 10.94 -10.30 6.48
C ARG A 45 10.51 -11.15 5.29
N LYS A 46 11.45 -11.95 4.79
CA LYS A 46 11.22 -12.82 3.63
C LYS A 46 10.13 -13.86 3.92
N GLU A 47 10.03 -14.31 5.17
CA GLU A 47 9.11 -15.34 5.63
C GLU A 47 7.66 -14.84 5.79
N THR A 48 7.49 -13.52 5.92
CA THR A 48 6.21 -12.82 6.19
C THR A 48 5.69 -12.05 4.98
N GLN A 49 6.52 -11.82 3.96
CA GLN A 49 6.20 -10.99 2.79
C GLN A 49 4.89 -11.36 2.05
N MET A 50 4.50 -12.64 2.06
CA MET A 50 3.25 -13.14 1.45
C MET A 50 2.20 -13.54 2.50
N LYS A 51 2.45 -13.31 3.79
CA LYS A 51 1.52 -13.65 4.86
C LYS A 51 0.78 -12.41 5.35
N ALA A 52 -0.49 -12.54 5.67
CA ALA A 52 -1.22 -11.53 6.42
C ALA A 52 -0.74 -11.50 7.87
N CYS A 53 -0.68 -10.31 8.48
CA CYS A 53 -0.39 -10.17 9.91
C CYS A 53 -1.59 -10.60 10.77
N CYS A 54 -2.79 -10.14 10.44
CA CYS A 54 -4.06 -10.55 11.04
C CYS A 54 -4.66 -11.70 10.23
N GLY A 55 -4.78 -12.88 10.84
CA GLY A 55 -5.15 -14.08 10.09
C GLY A 55 -5.48 -15.31 10.91
N PHE A 56 -5.99 -16.32 10.23
CA PHE A 56 -6.46 -17.58 10.84
C PHE A 56 -5.47 -18.75 10.72
N GLY A 57 -4.32 -18.56 10.08
CA GLY A 57 -3.37 -19.61 9.74
C GLY A 57 -3.50 -20.11 8.29
N GLY A 58 -2.83 -21.22 7.98
CA GLY A 58 -2.79 -21.78 6.63
C GLY A 58 -1.82 -21.05 5.67
N PRO A 59 -1.87 -21.36 4.36
CA PRO A 59 -1.10 -20.65 3.34
C PRO A 59 -1.40 -19.14 3.41
N TYR A 60 -0.35 -18.33 3.37
CA TYR A 60 -0.45 -16.86 3.43
C TYR A 60 -1.12 -16.30 4.70
N ASN A 61 -1.35 -17.13 5.73
CA ASN A 61 -2.08 -16.75 6.94
C ASN A 61 -3.47 -16.13 6.65
N PHE A 62 -4.11 -16.51 5.54
CA PHE A 62 -5.37 -15.91 5.07
C PHE A 62 -6.46 -16.95 4.87
N HIS A 63 -7.69 -16.60 5.23
CA HIS A 63 -8.86 -17.44 4.98
C HIS A 63 -10.09 -16.56 4.66
N PRO A 64 -10.77 -16.76 3.51
CA PRO A 64 -11.79 -15.83 3.02
C PRO A 64 -13.03 -15.72 3.92
N ALA A 65 -13.37 -16.78 4.67
CA ALA A 65 -14.49 -16.76 5.62
C ALA A 65 -14.09 -16.35 7.06
N MET A 66 -12.80 -16.22 7.33
CA MET A 66 -12.26 -15.96 8.67
C MET A 66 -11.43 -14.68 8.62
N ILE A 67 -12.14 -13.55 8.58
CA ILE A 67 -11.56 -12.21 8.40
C ILE A 67 -11.11 -11.61 9.74
N CYS A 68 -10.23 -10.61 9.67
CA CYS A 68 -9.78 -9.88 10.85
C CYS A 68 -10.96 -9.33 11.67
N GLY A 69 -10.94 -9.54 12.99
CA GLY A 69 -12.06 -9.21 13.89
C GLY A 69 -12.97 -10.39 14.25
N ASN A 70 -12.95 -11.49 13.48
CA ASN A 70 -13.66 -12.72 13.86
C ASN A 70 -13.03 -13.36 15.11
N ARG A 71 -13.85 -14.08 15.89
CA ARG A 71 -13.37 -14.83 17.06
C ARG A 71 -12.36 -15.89 16.65
N GLY A 72 -11.23 -15.95 17.37
CA GLY A 72 -10.17 -16.94 17.14
C GLY A 72 -9.11 -16.50 16.13
N ILE A 73 -9.25 -15.32 15.52
CA ILE A 73 -8.22 -14.71 14.67
C ILE A 73 -7.10 -14.16 15.53
N LYS A 74 -5.86 -14.33 15.04
CA LYS A 74 -4.66 -13.83 15.71
C LYS A 74 -4.02 -12.74 14.88
N VAL A 75 -3.48 -11.75 15.57
CA VAL A 75 -2.62 -10.71 14.99
C VAL A 75 -1.18 -11.12 15.24
N CYS A 76 -0.32 -10.89 14.26
CA CYS A 76 1.12 -11.12 14.38
C CYS A 76 1.73 -10.24 15.48
N SER A 77 2.87 -10.67 16.04
CA SER A 77 3.51 -9.94 17.14
C SER A 77 4.15 -8.63 16.72
N ASN A 78 4.62 -8.53 15.46
CA ASN A 78 5.23 -7.32 14.93
C ASN A 78 4.67 -6.97 13.53
N PRO A 79 3.68 -6.08 13.43
CA PRO A 79 3.10 -5.67 12.15
C PRO A 79 4.07 -4.97 11.18
N THR A 80 5.18 -4.38 11.67
CA THR A 80 6.13 -3.66 10.81
C THR A 80 6.95 -4.62 9.93
N GLU A 81 7.01 -5.92 10.28
CA GLU A 81 7.69 -6.95 9.49
C GLU A 81 6.83 -7.51 8.36
N TYR A 82 5.56 -7.11 8.25
CA TYR A 82 4.57 -7.64 7.32
C TYR A 82 4.16 -6.58 6.30
N ILE A 83 3.92 -7.01 5.05
CA ILE A 83 3.40 -6.13 4.00
C ILE A 83 1.86 -6.10 4.04
N GLN A 84 1.24 -7.27 4.23
CA GLN A 84 -0.22 -7.43 4.22
C GLN A 84 -0.76 -7.44 5.65
N TRP A 85 -1.81 -6.66 5.91
CA TRP A 85 -2.54 -6.67 7.17
C TRP A 85 -3.44 -7.90 7.27
N ASP A 86 -4.44 -8.03 6.39
CA ASP A 86 -5.50 -9.06 6.46
C ASP A 86 -5.72 -9.81 5.14
N GLY A 87 -4.80 -9.65 4.18
CA GLY A 87 -4.88 -10.22 2.84
C GLY A 87 -5.57 -9.33 1.81
N PHE A 88 -6.21 -8.23 2.25
CA PHE A 88 -6.81 -7.22 1.37
C PHE A 88 -6.11 -5.86 1.50
N GLN A 89 -5.69 -5.51 2.71
CA GLN A 89 -5.08 -4.22 3.03
C GLN A 89 -3.59 -4.34 3.35
N LEU A 90 -2.84 -3.25 3.14
CA LEU A 90 -1.46 -3.15 3.57
C LEU A 90 -1.36 -2.87 5.08
N THR A 91 -0.25 -3.25 5.69
CA THR A 91 0.11 -2.75 7.02
C THR A 91 0.44 -1.26 6.95
N GLN A 92 0.41 -0.58 8.10
CA GLN A 92 0.78 0.82 8.19
C GLN A 92 2.20 1.10 7.67
N GLU A 93 3.17 0.22 7.98
CA GLU A 93 4.56 0.38 7.52
C GLU A 93 4.67 0.25 6.00
N ALA A 94 3.98 -0.74 5.40
CA ALA A 94 3.96 -0.88 3.95
C ALA A 94 3.28 0.31 3.27
N LEU A 95 2.15 0.78 3.82
CA LEU A 95 1.45 1.96 3.29
C LEU A 95 2.32 3.22 3.35
N LYS A 96 3.10 3.40 4.43
CA LYS A 96 4.02 4.54 4.57
C LYS A 96 5.01 4.59 3.41
N HIS A 97 5.62 3.48 3.04
CA HIS A 97 6.55 3.43 1.90
C HIS A 97 5.87 3.69 0.55
N ILE A 98 4.60 3.30 0.37
CA ILE A 98 3.84 3.65 -0.84
C ILE A 98 3.61 5.16 -0.90
N VAL A 99 3.24 5.78 0.22
CA VAL A 99 3.03 7.24 0.29
C VAL A 99 4.34 8.00 0.07
N GLU A 100 5.45 7.54 0.67
CA GLU A 100 6.79 8.08 0.42
C GLU A 100 7.17 8.00 -1.06
N ALA A 101 6.84 6.90 -1.75
CA ALA A 101 7.10 6.77 -3.18
C ALA A 101 6.34 7.82 -4.02
N PHE A 102 5.09 8.13 -3.68
CA PHE A 102 4.34 9.20 -4.36
C PHE A 102 4.93 10.59 -4.10
N CYS A 103 5.37 10.81 -2.87
CA CYS A 103 6.03 12.04 -2.44
C CYS A 103 7.35 12.32 -3.18
N LEU A 104 8.04 11.28 -3.67
CA LEU A 104 9.29 11.40 -4.43
C LEU A 104 9.07 11.57 -5.95
N GLU A 105 7.88 11.28 -6.47
CA GLU A 105 7.53 11.39 -7.91
C GLU A 105 6.81 12.72 -8.24
N GLU A 106 7.14 13.81 -7.55
CA GLU A 106 6.61 15.17 -7.76
C GLU A 106 5.10 15.37 -7.50
N VAL A 107 4.41 14.36 -6.97
CA VAL A 107 3.13 14.59 -6.29
C VAL A 107 3.47 15.34 -5.01
N THR A 108 3.32 16.66 -5.03
CA THR A 108 3.50 17.53 -3.85
C THR A 108 2.98 16.81 -2.62
N CYS A 109 3.88 16.40 -1.70
CA CYS A 109 3.44 15.98 -0.38
C CYS A 109 2.68 17.18 0.17
N ILE A 110 1.35 17.09 0.23
CA ILE A 110 0.55 18.10 0.92
C ILE A 110 1.17 18.16 2.33
N GLN A 111 1.81 19.31 2.59
CA GLN A 111 2.95 19.53 3.48
C GLN A 111 3.20 18.48 4.58
N SER A 112 4.38 17.88 4.54
CA SER A 112 4.92 16.91 5.51
C SER A 112 5.17 17.46 6.93
N SER A 113 4.68 18.65 7.28
CA SER A 113 4.95 19.31 8.56
C SER A 113 3.91 19.05 9.66
N SER A 114 2.78 18.37 9.38
CA SER A 114 1.70 18.19 10.38
C SER A 114 1.36 16.74 10.76
N PHE A 115 2.10 15.73 10.30
CA PHE A 115 2.00 14.38 10.88
C PHE A 115 2.81 14.29 12.18
N GLN A 116 2.43 15.10 13.18
CA GLN A 116 2.68 14.72 14.56
C GLN A 116 1.83 13.48 14.85
N SER A 117 2.50 12.45 15.38
CA SER A 117 1.92 11.26 16.01
C SER A 117 0.50 11.50 16.54
N VAL A 118 -0.51 11.02 15.82
CA VAL A 118 -1.80 10.70 16.47
C VAL A 118 -1.49 9.49 17.35
N ARG A 119 -1.17 9.76 18.61
CA ARG A 119 -1.30 8.74 19.65
C ARG A 119 -2.80 8.51 19.81
N LEU A 120 -3.24 7.29 19.50
CA LEU A 120 -4.50 6.79 20.05
C LEU A 120 -4.35 6.61 21.56
#